data_AF-A0A1Y3CA44-F1
#
_entry.id   AF-A0A1Y3CA44-F1
#
_cell.length_a   1.000
_cell.length_b   1.000
_cell.length_c   1.000
_cell.angle_alpha   90.00
_cell.angle_beta   90.00
_cell.angle_gamma   90.00
#
_symmetry.space_group_name_H-M   'P 1'
#
loop_
_entity.id
_entity.type
_entity.pdbx_description
1 polymer ?
#
loop_
_entity_poly.entity_id
_entity_poly.type
_entity_poly.pdbx_seq_one_letter_code
_entity_poly.pdbx_strand_id
1 'polypeptide(L)'
;MLIKDVASPINLRKPEDAVQWVEPLNTYDVIIMHQALHELRHKSYALDFHKIVKTQLLKAQSTYLICDHLFAESAMTNNEIYMSKQEHLVRLQQAGFTQIEIPLEIKGLCIFECH
;
A
#
# COMPACT_ATOMS: atom_id res chain seq x y z
N MET A 1 10.54 29.98 -3.63
CA MET A 1 10.61 29.08 -4.80
C MET A 1 9.26 28.38 -4.90
N LEU A 2 8.45 28.72 -5.90
CA LEU A 2 7.18 28.02 -6.16
C LEU A 2 7.54 26.72 -6.88
N ILE A 3 7.53 25.61 -6.14
CA ILE A 3 7.55 24.29 -6.77
C ILE A 3 6.20 24.16 -7.46
N LYS A 4 6.20 24.12 -8.81
CA LYS A 4 5.00 23.78 -9.55
C LYS A 4 4.73 22.31 -9.29
N ASP A 5 3.58 21.99 -8.72
CA ASP A 5 3.13 20.61 -8.60
C ASP A 5 3.14 19.96 -9.98
N VAL A 6 3.90 18.88 -10.11
CA VAL A 6 3.84 18.02 -11.28
C VAL A 6 2.74 17.03 -10.99
N ALA A 7 1.69 17.04 -11.81
CA ALA A 7 0.63 16.04 -11.69
C ALA A 7 1.24 14.64 -11.80
N SER A 8 0.94 13.77 -10.83
CA SER A 8 1.35 12.37 -10.91
C SER A 8 0.85 11.81 -12.25
N PRO A 9 1.70 11.14 -13.04
CA PRO A 9 1.27 10.54 -14.31
C PRO A 9 0.22 9.44 -14.09
N ILE A 10 0.06 8.94 -12.86
CA ILE A 10 -0.83 7.85 -12.49
C ILE A 10 -1.70 8.27 -11.30
N ASN A 11 -3.00 8.03 -11.40
CA ASN A 11 -3.93 8.13 -10.28
C ASN A 11 -4.12 6.75 -9.64
N LEU A 12 -3.59 6.56 -8.43
CA LEU A 12 -3.70 5.29 -7.69
C LEU A 12 -5.14 4.87 -7.36
N ARG A 13 -6.12 5.77 -7.51
CA ARG A 13 -7.55 5.47 -7.34
C ARG A 13 -8.21 4.88 -8.59
N LYS A 14 -7.50 4.87 -9.72
CA LYS A 14 -7.98 4.39 -11.01
C LYS A 14 -7.21 3.13 -11.41
N PRO A 15 -7.78 1.93 -11.22
CA PRO A 15 -7.16 0.68 -11.65
C PRO A 15 -6.79 0.67 -13.14
N GLU A 16 -7.54 1.39 -13.98
CA GLU A 16 -7.26 1.54 -15.41
C GLU A 16 -5.96 2.30 -15.70
N ASP A 17 -5.57 3.26 -14.85
CA ASP A 17 -4.28 3.96 -14.98
C ASP A 17 -3.11 3.04 -14.58
N ALA A 18 -3.39 1.98 -13.80
CA ALA A 18 -2.43 0.94 -13.48
C ALA A 18 -2.14 0.01 -14.68
N VAL A 19 -2.96 0.01 -15.73
CA VAL A 19 -2.73 -0.80 -16.93
C VAL A 19 -1.41 -0.41 -17.64
N GLN A 20 -0.98 0.85 -17.52
CA GLN A 20 0.33 1.31 -18.01
C GLN A 20 1.52 0.61 -17.31
N TRP A 21 1.30 -0.03 -16.16
CA TRP A 21 2.32 -0.78 -15.40
C TRP A 21 2.48 -2.23 -15.90
N VAL A 22 1.58 -2.68 -16.79
CA VAL A 22 1.42 -4.09 -17.19
C VAL A 22 2.00 -4.39 -18.59
N GLU A 23 2.65 -3.41 -19.24
CA GLU A 23 3.49 -3.66 -20.43
C GLU A 23 4.65 -4.63 -20.09
N PRO A 24 5.15 -5.45 -21.04
CA PRO A 24 5.43 -6.90 -20.84
C PRO A 24 6.71 -7.28 -20.05
N LEU A 25 7.11 -6.47 -19.08
CA LEU A 25 8.11 -6.82 -18.04
C LEU A 25 7.46 -7.11 -16.66
N ASN A 26 6.13 -7.27 -16.66
CA ASN A 26 5.35 -8.45 -16.25
C ASN A 26 5.30 -8.98 -14.81
N THR A 27 6.01 -8.45 -13.82
CA THR A 27 5.79 -8.61 -12.35
C THR A 27 7.13 -8.43 -11.61
N TYR A 28 7.06 -8.06 -10.34
CA TYR A 28 8.20 -7.68 -9.51
C TYR A 28 8.47 -8.71 -8.41
N ASP A 29 9.75 -8.94 -8.12
CA ASP A 29 10.20 -9.78 -6.99
C ASP A 29 10.05 -9.06 -5.64
N VAL A 30 10.04 -7.72 -5.66
CA VAL A 30 9.81 -6.88 -4.48
C VAL A 30 9.02 -5.64 -4.89
N ILE A 31 7.96 -5.32 -4.14
CA ILE A 31 7.26 -4.02 -4.21
C ILE A 31 7.36 -3.35 -2.86
N ILE A 32 7.68 -2.06 -2.85
CA ILE A 32 7.79 -1.25 -1.62
C ILE A 32 6.84 -0.05 -1.73
N MET A 33 5.93 0.04 -0.76
CA MET A 33 5.05 1.17 -0.56
C MET A 33 5.50 1.93 0.69
N HIS A 34 6.32 2.97 0.50
CA HIS A 34 6.86 3.75 1.60
C HIS A 34 6.16 5.11 1.73
N GLN A 35 5.35 5.25 2.77
CA GLN A 35 4.57 6.46 3.11
C GLN A 35 3.74 7.00 1.95
N ALA A 36 3.06 6.10 1.23
CA ALA A 36 2.26 6.44 0.05
C ALA A 36 0.87 5.81 0.02
N LEU A 37 0.56 4.83 0.88
CA LEU A 37 -0.75 4.17 0.84
C LEU A 37 -1.86 5.13 1.30
N HIS A 38 -1.57 5.97 2.29
CA HIS A 38 -2.50 7.02 2.74
C HIS A 38 -2.84 8.06 1.65
N GLU A 39 -2.06 8.18 0.56
CA GLU A 39 -2.38 9.06 -0.57
C GLU A 39 -3.52 8.53 -1.45
N LEU A 40 -4.00 7.31 -1.20
CA LEU A 40 -5.32 6.88 -1.69
C LEU A 40 -6.44 7.79 -1.16
N ARG A 41 -6.21 8.47 -0.03
CA ARG A 41 -7.08 9.45 0.66
C ARG A 41 -8.40 8.93 1.18
N HIS A 42 -8.72 7.66 0.94
CA HIS A 42 -9.72 6.93 1.68
C HIS A 42 -9.34 5.46 1.77
N LYS A 43 -9.34 4.90 2.99
CA LYS A 43 -8.92 3.52 3.27
C LYS A 43 -9.76 2.44 2.57
N SER A 44 -10.95 2.79 2.06
CA SER A 44 -11.77 1.85 1.27
C SER A 44 -11.07 1.39 -0.01
N TYR A 45 -10.17 2.20 -0.58
CA TYR A 45 -9.44 1.85 -1.80
C TYR A 45 -8.27 0.89 -1.54
N ALA A 46 -7.85 0.71 -0.28
CA ALA A 46 -6.67 -0.07 0.05
C ALA A 46 -6.82 -1.56 -0.32
N LEU A 47 -8.02 -2.13 -0.18
CA LEU A 47 -8.26 -3.53 -0.52
C LEU A 47 -8.02 -3.80 -2.01
N ASP A 48 -8.66 -3.01 -2.88
CA ASP A 48 -8.54 -3.21 -4.33
C ASP A 48 -7.13 -2.90 -4.81
N PHE A 49 -6.47 -1.90 -4.22
CA PHE A 49 -5.06 -1.63 -4.45
C PHE A 49 -4.18 -2.85 -4.12
N HIS A 50 -4.32 -3.44 -2.93
CA HIS A 50 -3.56 -4.62 -2.53
C HIS A 50 -3.85 -5.84 -3.43
N LYS A 51 -5.09 -6.01 -3.91
CA LYS A 51 -5.42 -7.06 -4.88
C LYS A 51 -4.68 -6.89 -6.19
N ILE A 52 -4.61 -5.67 -6.73
CA ILE A 52 -3.84 -5.39 -7.95
C ILE A 52 -2.36 -5.72 -7.73
N VAL A 53 -1.80 -5.27 -6.59
CA VAL A 53 -0.42 -5.58 -6.21
C VAL A 53 -0.18 -7.10 -6.19
N LYS A 54 -1.03 -7.86 -5.48
CA LYS A 54 -0.90 -9.32 -5.33
C LYS A 54 -1.07 -10.08 -6.64
N THR A 55 -2.03 -9.68 -7.47
CA THR A 55 -2.49 -10.51 -8.60
C THR A 55 -1.91 -10.11 -9.96
N GLN A 56 -1.45 -8.86 -10.10
CA GLN A 56 -0.99 -8.32 -11.38
C GLN A 56 0.46 -7.84 -11.35
N LEU A 57 0.96 -7.42 -10.17
CA LEU A 57 2.28 -6.78 -10.07
C LEU A 57 3.31 -7.66 -9.37
N LEU A 58 2.93 -8.56 -8.47
CA LEU A 58 3.86 -9.45 -7.76
C LEU A 58 4.01 -10.81 -8.44
N LYS A 59 5.24 -11.33 -8.44
CA LYS A 59 5.50 -12.73 -8.80
C LYS A 59 4.94 -13.67 -7.73
N ALA A 60 4.91 -14.97 -8.03
CA ALA A 60 4.69 -15.95 -6.97
C ALA A 60 5.88 -15.95 -5.99
N GLN A 61 5.61 -16.00 -4.68
CA GLN A 61 6.62 -16.03 -3.61
C GLN A 61 7.53 -14.79 -3.54
N SER A 62 7.07 -13.64 -4.02
CA SER A 62 7.76 -12.34 -3.92
C SER A 62 7.32 -11.53 -2.70
N THR A 63 8.06 -10.48 -2.37
CA THR A 63 7.83 -9.68 -1.18
C THR A 63 7.06 -8.39 -1.47
N TYR A 64 6.09 -8.06 -0.62
CA TYR A 64 5.45 -6.75 -0.57
C TYR A 64 5.67 -6.07 0.77
N LEU A 65 6.29 -4.89 0.75
CA LEU A 65 6.56 -4.09 1.93
C LEU A 65 5.65 -2.86 1.94
N ILE A 66 4.91 -2.65 3.01
CA ILE A 66 4.19 -1.39 3.27
C ILE A 66 4.76 -0.74 4.51
N CYS A 67 5.22 0.50 4.41
CA CYS A 67 5.58 1.33 5.54
C CYS A 67 4.66 2.53 5.58
N ASP A 68 3.77 2.64 6.58
CA ASP A 68 2.90 3.79 6.71
C ASP A 68 2.62 4.16 8.17
N HIS A 69 2.15 5.39 8.38
CA HIS A 69 1.69 5.83 9.69
C HIS A 69 0.35 5.18 10.03
N LEU A 70 0.26 4.66 11.25
CA LEU A 70 -0.94 4.04 11.77
C LEU A 70 -1.91 5.08 12.32
N PHE A 71 -3.20 4.78 12.19
CA PHE A 71 -4.21 5.38 13.04
C PHE A 71 -4.12 4.81 14.46
N ALA A 72 -3.75 5.65 15.43
CA ALA A 72 -3.67 5.32 16.85
C ALA A 72 -3.74 6.59 17.71
N GLU A 73 -4.14 6.48 18.97
CA GLU A 73 -4.28 7.63 19.88
C GLU A 73 -2.99 8.46 20.03
N SER A 74 -1.83 7.81 19.93
CA SER A 74 -0.50 8.44 20.03
C SER A 74 0.16 8.75 18.68
N ALA A 75 -0.56 8.58 17.56
CA ALA A 75 -0.05 8.73 16.20
C ALA A 75 -1.01 9.56 15.33
N MET A 76 -1.34 9.09 14.11
CA MET A 76 -2.27 9.80 13.24
C MET A 76 -3.71 9.64 13.72
N THR A 77 -4.51 10.70 13.60
CA THR A 77 -5.87 10.76 14.17
C THR A 77 -6.98 10.72 13.11
N ASN A 78 -6.66 10.78 11.81
CA ASN A 78 -7.66 10.66 10.74
C ASN A 78 -7.82 9.20 10.28
N ASN A 79 -8.84 8.52 10.81
CA ASN A 79 -9.15 7.12 10.48
C ASN A 79 -9.82 6.92 9.10
N GLU A 80 -10.11 7.99 8.34
CA GLU A 80 -10.55 7.82 6.95
C GLU A 80 -9.37 7.58 6.02
N ILE A 81 -8.22 8.17 6.36
CA ILE A 81 -6.99 8.17 5.56
C ILE A 81 -6.00 7.12 6.06
N TYR A 82 -5.74 7.11 7.37
CA TYR A 82 -4.79 6.20 8.00
C TYR A 82 -5.53 4.98 8.53
N MET A 83 -4.96 3.80 8.32
CA MET A 83 -5.49 2.55 8.86
C MET A 83 -4.83 2.24 10.20
N SER A 84 -5.60 1.67 11.13
CA SER A 84 -5.04 1.00 12.29
C SER A 84 -4.26 -0.25 11.86
N LYS A 85 -3.42 -0.77 12.75
CA LYS A 85 -2.69 -2.03 12.51
C LYS A 85 -3.62 -3.19 12.15
N GLN A 86 -4.75 -3.30 12.86
CA GLN A 86 -5.72 -4.36 12.61
C GLN A 86 -6.38 -4.21 11.24
N GLU A 87 -6.67 -2.98 10.80
CA GLU A 87 -7.23 -2.74 9.47
C GLU A 87 -6.23 -3.12 8.37
N HIS A 88 -4.95 -2.77 8.50
CA HIS A 88 -3.91 -3.24 7.58
C HIS A 88 -3.91 -4.77 7.47
N LEU A 89 -3.86 -5.48 8.60
CA LEU A 89 -3.85 -6.96 8.63
C LEU A 89 -5.08 -7.55 7.93
N VAL A 90 -6.27 -7.06 8.26
CA VAL A 90 -7.53 -7.54 7.64
C VAL A 90 -7.54 -7.28 6.14
N ARG A 91 -7.11 -6.11 5.67
CA ARG A 91 -7.11 -5.75 4.25
C ARG A 91 -6.10 -6.56 3.45
N LEU A 92 -4.91 -6.79 4.00
CA LEU A 92 -3.88 -7.63 3.38
C LEU A 92 -4.32 -9.09 3.28
N GLN A 93 -4.92 -9.64 4.35
CA GLN A 93 -5.50 -10.98 4.33
C GLN A 93 -6.61 -11.11 3.28
N GLN A 94 -7.53 -10.13 3.23
CA GLN A 94 -8.60 -10.08 2.23
C GLN A 94 -8.08 -9.94 0.79
N ALA A 95 -6.89 -9.38 0.60
CA ALA A 95 -6.22 -9.28 -0.69
C ALA A 95 -5.48 -10.57 -1.09
N GLY A 96 -5.39 -11.56 -0.19
CA GLY A 96 -4.79 -12.87 -0.46
C GLY A 96 -3.35 -13.04 0.02
N PHE A 97 -2.83 -12.13 0.85
CA PHE A 97 -1.56 -12.36 1.56
C PHE A 97 -1.79 -13.27 2.77
N THR A 98 -1.04 -14.37 2.86
CA THR A 98 -1.23 -15.40 3.91
C THR A 98 -0.17 -15.32 5.01
N GLN A 99 0.98 -14.74 4.69
CA GLN A 99 2.07 -14.47 5.63
C GLN A 99 2.23 -12.96 5.70
N ILE A 100 2.01 -12.39 6.89
CA ILE A 100 2.16 -10.96 7.15
C ILE A 100 2.96 -10.81 8.43
N GLU A 101 4.16 -10.27 8.32
CA GLU A 101 5.06 -9.98 9.42
C GLU A 101 5.11 -8.47 9.67
N ILE A 102 5.41 -8.09 10.92
CA ILE A 102 5.57 -6.69 11.32
C ILE A 102 7.00 -6.52 11.84
N PRO A 103 8.00 -6.38 10.95
CA PRO A 103 9.40 -6.38 11.35
C PRO A 103 9.80 -5.14 12.15
N LEU A 104 9.07 -4.02 11.99
CA LEU A 104 9.40 -2.78 12.68
C LEU A 104 8.16 -1.91 12.94
N GLU A 105 8.08 -1.37 14.15
CA GLU A 105 7.17 -0.29 14.51
C GLU A 105 7.90 0.72 15.39
N ILE A 106 7.96 1.98 14.95
CA ILE A 106 8.58 3.07 15.69
C ILE A 106 7.63 4.25 15.68
N LYS A 107 7.15 4.66 16.87
CA LYS A 107 6.33 5.88 17.06
C LYS A 107 5.12 5.95 16.09
N GLY A 108 4.43 4.83 15.90
CA GLY A 108 3.26 4.74 15.03
C GLY A 108 3.56 4.69 13.54
N LEU A 109 4.83 4.63 13.10
CA LEU A 109 5.22 4.22 11.74
C LEU A 109 5.48 2.71 11.75
N CYS A 110 4.80 1.97 10.89
CA CYS A 110 4.79 0.50 10.93
C CYS A 110 5.12 -0.09 9.56
N ILE A 111 5.99 -1.10 9.55
CA ILE A 111 6.28 -1.91 8.36
C ILE A 111 5.46 -3.19 8.41
N PHE A 112 4.80 -3.52 7.31
CA PHE A 112 4.18 -4.81 7.04
C PHE A 112 4.95 -5.48 5.91
N GLU A 113 5.44 -6.69 6.14
CA GLU A 113 6.07 -7.55 5.13
C GLU A 113 5.13 -8.69 4.78
N CYS A 114 4.77 -8.82 3.50
CA CYS A 114 3.75 -9.74 3.03
C CYS A 114 4.27 -10.65 1.91
N HIS A 115 3.83 -11.91 1.92
CA HIS A 115 4.15 -12.90 0.88
C HIS A 115 2.90 -13.51 0.20
#